data_AF-A0A1H6UWW9-F1
#
_entry.id   AF-A0A1H6UWW9-F1
#
_cell.length_a   1.000
_cell.length_b   1.000
_cell.length_c   1.000
_cell.angle_alpha   90.00
_cell.angle_beta   90.00
_cell.angle_gamma   90.00
#
_symmetry.space_group_name_H-M   'P 1'
#
loop_
_entity.id
_entity.type
_entity.pdbx_description
1 polymer ?
#
loop_
_entity_poly.entity_id
_entity_poly.type
_entity_poly.pdbx_seq_one_letter_code
_entity_poly.pdbx_strand_id
1 'polypeptide(L)'
;MGIRTSAVLNSAILAIGFIPSAAFAYCTGWDKTLPNYDPRYYSVAHEFRRSEWVVKAKVLKETWIGEDGKERALQPPFQNDSPRPWGFDPYAGAFYDLQVQRVFKGTPPATFRVFSENATNRFWLNKDEEILAFVSGEVFEAPIGKQRTLDTCGNFRPFPKANGIMAAVIKAARDQK
;
A
#
# COMPACT_ATOMS: atom_id res chain seq x y z
N MET A 1 -48.98 -54.88 -10.02
CA MET A 1 -47.55 -55.28 -9.94
C MET A 1 -46.74 -54.13 -10.52
N GLY A 2 -46.04 -53.39 -9.66
CA GLY A 2 -45.54 -52.04 -9.95
C GLY A 2 -44.18 -52.01 -10.66
N ILE A 3 -44.06 -51.03 -11.55
CA ILE A 3 -42.88 -50.68 -12.35
C ILE A 3 -41.80 -50.08 -11.43
N ARG A 4 -40.54 -50.50 -11.56
CA ARG A 4 -39.39 -49.77 -11.02
C ARG A 4 -38.31 -49.62 -12.10
N THR A 5 -38.28 -48.43 -12.71
CA THR A 5 -37.19 -47.91 -13.53
C THR A 5 -36.09 -47.36 -12.63
N SER A 6 -34.86 -47.85 -12.80
CA SER A 6 -33.66 -47.28 -12.20
C SER A 6 -33.14 -46.14 -13.08
N ALA A 7 -33.08 -44.92 -12.54
CA ALA A 7 -32.33 -43.82 -13.13
C ALA A 7 -31.28 -43.36 -12.11
N VAL A 8 -30.02 -43.63 -12.41
CA VAL A 8 -28.87 -43.11 -11.66
C VAL A 8 -28.57 -41.72 -12.23
N LEU A 9 -28.86 -40.68 -11.46
CA LEU A 9 -28.46 -39.30 -11.78
C LEU A 9 -27.03 -39.07 -11.25
N ASN A 10 -26.05 -39.01 -12.16
CA ASN A 10 -24.72 -38.50 -11.85
C ASN A 10 -24.76 -36.96 -11.90
N SER A 11 -24.74 -36.32 -10.74
CA SER A 11 -24.58 -34.86 -10.63
C SER A 11 -23.09 -34.52 -10.77
N ALA A 12 -22.71 -33.98 -11.92
CA ALA A 12 -21.40 -33.35 -12.10
C ALA A 12 -21.39 -32.00 -11.36
N ILE A 13 -20.59 -31.89 -10.30
CA ILE A 13 -20.34 -30.63 -9.59
C ILE A 13 -19.37 -29.81 -10.45
N LEU A 14 -19.89 -28.75 -11.09
CA LEU A 14 -19.09 -27.75 -11.77
C LEU A 14 -18.40 -26.88 -10.68
N ALA A 15 -17.14 -27.17 -10.38
CA ALA A 15 -16.33 -26.30 -9.53
C ALA A 15 -15.99 -25.02 -10.31
N ILE A 16 -16.73 -23.95 -10.04
CA ILE A 16 -16.40 -22.61 -10.52
C ILE A 16 -15.12 -22.19 -9.78
N GLY A 17 -13.99 -22.33 -10.46
CA GLY A 17 -12.71 -21.80 -9.99
C GLY A 17 -12.77 -20.28 -9.98
N PHE A 18 -12.98 -19.69 -8.80
CA PHE A 18 -12.65 -18.30 -8.59
C PHE A 18 -11.13 -18.18 -8.64
N ILE A 19 -10.59 -17.71 -9.77
CA ILE A 19 -9.20 -17.27 -9.83
C ILE A 19 -9.14 -16.01 -8.96
N PRO A 20 -8.45 -16.01 -7.82
CA PRO A 20 -8.29 -14.78 -7.06
C PRO A 20 -7.46 -13.83 -7.91
N SER A 21 -8.09 -12.76 -8.41
CA SER A 21 -7.34 -11.61 -8.92
C SER A 21 -6.53 -11.07 -7.75
N ALA A 22 -5.21 -11.03 -7.92
CA ALA A 22 -4.33 -10.36 -6.97
C ALA A 22 -4.86 -8.94 -6.74
N ALA A 23 -5.27 -8.64 -5.51
CA ALA A 23 -5.72 -7.32 -5.12
C ALA A 23 -4.49 -6.39 -5.11
N PHE A 24 -4.22 -5.75 -6.24
CA PHE A 24 -3.31 -4.62 -6.29
C PHE A 24 -4.01 -3.41 -5.68
N ALA A 25 -3.27 -2.57 -4.95
CA ALA A 25 -3.76 -1.25 -4.56
C ALA A 25 -4.42 -0.55 -5.76
N TYR A 26 -5.67 -0.13 -5.62
CA TYR A 26 -6.37 0.55 -6.70
C TYR A 26 -5.75 1.94 -6.92
N CYS A 27 -5.11 2.11 -8.08
CA CYS A 27 -4.41 3.34 -8.46
C CYS A 27 -5.34 4.28 -9.23
N THR A 28 -6.04 5.16 -8.53
CA THR A 28 -7.00 6.12 -9.10
C THR A 28 -6.44 6.91 -10.27
N GLY A 29 -5.17 7.31 -10.23
CA GLY A 29 -4.53 8.08 -11.30
C GLY A 29 -4.32 7.32 -12.61
N TRP A 30 -4.59 6.02 -12.66
CA TRP A 30 -4.56 5.21 -13.88
C TRP A 30 -5.94 4.95 -14.48
N ASP A 31 -7.01 5.25 -13.75
CA ASP A 31 -8.37 4.98 -14.20
C ASP A 31 -8.90 6.10 -15.11
N LYS A 32 -8.88 5.82 -16.42
CA LYS A 32 -9.36 6.73 -17.47
C LYS A 32 -10.86 6.94 -17.47
N THR A 33 -11.62 6.11 -16.75
CA THR A 33 -13.07 6.17 -16.70
C THR A 33 -13.58 7.13 -15.63
N LEU A 34 -12.72 7.56 -14.71
CA LEU A 34 -13.08 8.54 -13.68
C LEU A 34 -13.37 9.91 -14.31
N PRO A 35 -14.41 10.62 -13.85
CA PRO A 35 -14.81 11.92 -14.40
C PRO A 35 -13.74 13.01 -14.27
N ASN A 36 -12.75 12.81 -13.40
CA ASN A 36 -11.62 13.73 -13.16
C ASN A 36 -10.26 13.07 -13.47
N TYR A 37 -10.21 12.14 -14.43
CA TYR A 37 -8.94 11.53 -14.84
C TYR A 37 -7.91 12.60 -15.24
N ASP A 38 -6.76 12.59 -14.56
CA ASP A 38 -5.59 13.40 -14.92
C ASP A 38 -4.45 12.46 -15.36
N PRO A 39 -4.03 12.47 -16.63
CA PRO A 39 -2.91 11.65 -17.08
C PRO A 39 -1.58 12.01 -16.39
N ARG A 40 -1.51 13.17 -15.72
CA ARG A 40 -0.35 13.64 -14.97
C ARG A 40 -0.45 13.38 -13.47
N TYR A 41 -1.47 12.66 -13.00
CA TYR A 41 -1.72 12.41 -11.58
C TYR A 41 -0.49 11.87 -10.84
N TYR A 42 0.24 10.94 -11.47
CA TYR A 42 1.49 10.36 -10.95
C TYR A 42 2.77 10.98 -11.53
N SER A 43 2.70 12.18 -12.09
CA SER A 43 3.91 12.94 -12.41
C SER A 43 4.54 13.48 -11.12
N VAL A 44 5.87 13.49 -11.04
CA VAL A 44 6.60 13.99 -9.84
C VAL A 44 6.07 15.37 -9.40
N ALA A 45 5.82 16.28 -10.34
CA ALA A 45 5.31 17.62 -10.02
C ALA A 45 3.90 17.60 -9.38
N HIS A 46 2.98 16.76 -9.87
CA HIS A 46 1.65 16.63 -9.27
C HIS A 46 1.71 15.96 -7.91
N GLU A 47 2.46 14.85 -7.78
CA GLU A 47 2.63 14.17 -6.50
C GLU A 47 3.25 15.06 -5.45
N PHE A 48 4.28 15.81 -5.85
CA PHE A 48 4.93 16.76 -4.98
C PHE A 48 3.96 17.84 -4.51
N ARG A 49 3.06 18.34 -5.37
CA ARG A 49 2.02 19.31 -4.97
C ARG A 49 1.01 18.74 -3.98
N ARG A 50 0.49 17.53 -4.20
CA ARG A 50 -0.55 16.91 -3.34
C ARG A 50 -0.01 16.33 -2.03
N SER A 51 1.27 15.97 -1.97
CA SER A 51 1.87 15.39 -0.76
C SER A 51 1.95 16.43 0.37
N GLU A 52 1.69 16.02 1.60
CA GLU A 52 1.96 16.82 2.79
C GLU A 52 3.48 17.02 2.92
N TRP A 53 4.25 15.92 2.82
CA TRP A 53 5.71 15.93 2.91
C TRP A 53 6.34 15.15 1.76
N VAL A 54 7.54 15.57 1.36
CA VAL A 54 8.39 14.79 0.45
C VAL A 54 9.77 14.71 1.08
N VAL A 55 10.23 13.49 1.38
CA VAL A 55 11.44 13.27 2.18
C VAL A 55 12.28 12.11 1.65
N LYS A 56 13.60 12.20 1.88
CA LYS A 56 14.43 10.99 2.01
C LYS A 56 14.33 10.54 3.47
N ALA A 57 13.94 9.30 3.70
CA ALA A 57 13.82 8.74 5.03
C ALA A 57 14.45 7.35 5.13
N LYS A 58 14.81 6.96 6.35
CA LYS A 58 15.29 5.61 6.69
C LYS A 58 14.25 4.90 7.55
N VAL A 59 13.98 3.64 7.26
CA VAL A 59 13.03 2.81 8.01
C VAL A 59 13.65 2.31 9.30
N LEU A 60 13.02 2.59 10.44
CA LEU A 60 13.53 2.22 11.77
C LEU A 60 12.91 0.92 12.29
N LYS A 61 11.59 0.83 12.22
CA LYS A 61 10.79 -0.25 12.80
C LYS A 61 9.55 -0.49 11.96
N GLU A 62 9.16 -1.76 11.84
CA GLU A 62 7.85 -2.22 11.41
C GLU A 62 7.08 -2.72 12.64
N THR A 63 5.81 -2.34 12.78
CA THR A 63 4.91 -2.79 13.85
C THR A 63 3.60 -3.26 13.24
N TRP A 64 3.31 -4.55 13.34
CA TRP A 64 2.11 -5.17 12.78
C TRP A 64 0.88 -4.93 13.65
N ILE A 65 -0.25 -4.71 13.00
CA ILE A 65 -1.51 -4.33 13.63
C ILE A 65 -2.59 -5.36 13.28
N GLY A 66 -3.24 -5.90 14.30
CA GLY A 66 -4.39 -6.79 14.15
C GLY A 66 -5.63 -6.06 13.64
N GLU A 67 -6.66 -6.80 13.27
CA GLU A 67 -7.96 -6.24 12.86
C GLU A 67 -8.64 -5.43 13.96
N ASP A 68 -8.25 -5.63 15.23
CA ASP A 68 -8.71 -4.84 16.38
C ASP A 68 -7.96 -3.52 16.58
N GLY A 69 -7.00 -3.20 15.69
CA GLY A 69 -6.23 -1.95 15.71
C GLY A 69 -5.08 -1.94 16.71
N LYS A 70 -4.79 -3.07 17.36
CA LYS A 70 -3.72 -3.19 18.34
C LYS A 70 -2.50 -3.87 17.74
N GLU A 71 -1.34 -3.63 18.37
CA GLU A 71 -0.11 -4.32 18.01
C GLU A 71 -0.29 -5.84 18.15
N ARG A 72 0.05 -6.56 17.08
CA ARG A 72 -0.06 -8.01 17.00
C ARG A 72 1.22 -8.59 16.43
N ALA A 73 1.81 -9.53 17.15
CA ALA A 73 2.96 -10.27 16.64
C ALA A 73 2.59 -11.08 15.39
N LEU A 74 3.55 -11.23 14.49
CA LEU A 74 3.43 -12.09 13.31
C LEU A 74 3.27 -13.57 13.73
N GLN A 75 2.28 -14.25 13.14
CA GLN A 75 1.95 -15.65 13.41
C GLN A 75 1.90 -16.43 12.08
N PRO A 76 3.06 -16.84 11.52
CA PRO A 76 3.09 -17.69 10.34
C PRO A 76 2.55 -19.11 10.64
N PRO A 77 2.10 -19.88 9.64
CA PRO A 77 2.17 -19.56 8.21
C PRO A 77 1.13 -18.52 7.79
N PHE A 78 1.51 -17.68 6.81
CA PHE A 78 0.60 -16.76 6.14
C PHE A 78 -0.01 -17.44 4.92
N GLN A 79 -1.10 -16.87 4.39
CA GLN A 79 -1.76 -17.44 3.22
C GLN A 79 -0.75 -17.67 2.06
N ASN A 80 -0.88 -18.78 1.33
CA ASN A 80 0.04 -19.20 0.25
C ASN A 80 1.54 -19.18 0.62
N ASP A 81 1.90 -19.46 1.88
CA ASP A 81 3.29 -19.47 2.35
C ASP A 81 4.02 -18.14 2.12
N SER A 82 3.27 -17.03 2.08
CA SER A 82 3.83 -15.69 1.97
C SER A 82 4.79 -15.42 3.14
N PRO A 83 5.88 -14.66 2.94
CA PRO A 83 6.79 -14.28 4.03
C PRO A 83 6.17 -13.24 5.00
N ARG A 84 5.05 -12.62 4.62
CA ARG A 84 4.34 -11.59 5.41
C ARG A 84 2.82 -11.73 5.27
N PRO A 85 2.03 -11.20 6.22
CA PRO A 85 0.58 -11.12 6.08
C PRO A 85 0.17 -10.46 4.77
N TRP A 86 -0.90 -10.97 4.18
CA TRP A 86 -1.52 -10.42 2.98
C TRP A 86 -2.98 -10.88 2.88
N GLY A 87 -3.78 -10.18 2.07
CA GLY A 87 -5.14 -10.59 1.77
C GLY A 87 -6.00 -10.78 3.02
N PHE A 88 -6.36 -12.03 3.31
CA PHE A 88 -7.25 -12.40 4.40
C PHE A 88 -6.53 -12.81 5.71
N ASP A 89 -5.20 -12.65 5.79
CA ASP A 89 -4.51 -12.82 7.07
C ASP A 89 -5.04 -11.80 8.11
N PRO A 90 -5.14 -12.15 9.40
CA PRO A 90 -5.89 -11.39 10.41
C PRO A 90 -5.10 -10.17 10.95
N TYR A 91 -4.69 -9.31 10.02
CA TYR A 91 -3.93 -8.09 10.23
C TYR A 91 -4.55 -6.96 9.40
N ALA A 92 -4.78 -5.81 10.05
CA ALA A 92 -5.22 -4.61 9.35
C ALA A 92 -4.09 -3.99 8.50
N GLY A 93 -2.84 -4.18 8.92
CA GLY A 93 -1.68 -3.59 8.25
C GLY A 93 -0.46 -3.49 9.15
N ALA A 94 0.46 -2.62 8.77
CA ALA A 94 1.67 -2.33 9.54
C ALA A 94 1.94 -0.83 9.63
N PHE A 95 2.40 -0.39 10.80
CA PHE A 95 3.01 0.92 10.97
C PHE A 95 4.52 0.85 10.75
N TYR A 96 5.04 1.85 10.05
CA TYR A 96 6.47 2.05 9.86
C TYR A 96 6.91 3.37 10.51
N ASP A 97 7.89 3.27 11.40
CA ASP A 97 8.56 4.44 11.96
C ASP A 97 9.73 4.83 11.05
N LEU A 98 9.72 6.07 10.57
CA LEU A 98 10.64 6.60 9.57
C LEU A 98 11.45 7.75 10.15
N GLN A 99 12.77 7.67 10.02
CA GLN A 99 13.69 8.77 10.34
C GLN A 99 13.91 9.65 9.11
N VAL A 100 13.63 10.94 9.23
CA VAL A 100 13.90 11.91 8.17
C VAL A 100 15.41 12.12 8.04
N GLN A 101 15.94 11.87 6.84
CA GLN A 101 17.33 12.18 6.49
C GLN A 101 17.44 13.48 5.71
N ARG A 102 16.46 13.77 4.86
CA ARG A 102 16.40 15.00 4.07
C ARG A 102 14.96 15.37 3.76
N VAL A 103 14.65 16.66 3.88
CA VAL A 103 13.34 17.21 3.51
C VAL A 103 13.43 17.90 2.15
N PHE A 104 12.48 17.59 1.27
CA PHE A 104 12.27 18.29 0.00
C PHE A 104 11.00 19.16 0.04
N LYS A 105 9.98 18.75 0.80
CA LYS A 105 8.74 19.53 1.03
C LYS A 105 8.24 19.38 2.46
N GLY A 106 7.70 20.48 2.99
CA GLY A 106 7.00 20.53 4.27
C GLY A 106 7.94 20.62 5.47
N THR A 107 7.38 20.39 6.67
CA THR A 107 8.11 20.43 7.95
C THR A 107 7.78 19.19 8.80
N PRO A 108 8.19 17.99 8.37
CA PRO A 108 7.97 16.77 9.15
C PRO A 108 8.79 16.80 10.46
N PRO A 109 8.33 16.11 11.51
CA PRO A 109 9.18 15.83 12.67
C PRO A 109 10.35 14.92 12.27
N ALA A 110 11.42 14.90 13.07
CA ALA A 110 12.63 14.11 12.80
C ALA A 110 12.35 12.61 12.62
N THR A 111 11.35 12.11 13.34
CA THR A 111 10.79 10.76 13.16
C THR A 111 9.28 10.88 13.04
N PHE A 112 8.70 10.16 12.08
CA PHE A 112 7.24 10.10 11.90
C PHE A 112 6.80 8.67 11.57
N ARG A 113 5.50 8.43 11.70
CA ARG A 113 4.87 7.14 11.46
C ARG A 113 3.97 7.18 10.23
N VAL A 114 4.02 6.12 9.44
CA VAL A 114 3.10 5.89 8.31
C VAL A 114 2.44 4.52 8.42
N PHE A 115 1.22 4.39 7.90
CA PHE A 115 0.46 3.14 7.87
C PHE A 115 0.44 2.56 6.45
N SER A 116 0.66 1.24 6.36
CA SER A 116 0.43 0.43 5.16
C SER A 116 -0.71 -0.54 5.44
N GLU A 117 -1.78 -0.45 4.66
CA GLU A 117 -2.94 -1.34 4.78
C GLU A 117 -2.64 -2.71 4.17
N ASN A 118 -3.08 -3.77 4.87
CA ASN A 118 -2.84 -5.16 4.48
C ASN A 118 -3.64 -5.57 3.23
N ALA A 119 -4.93 -5.20 3.18
CA ALA A 119 -5.86 -5.63 2.13
C ALA A 119 -5.43 -5.21 0.72
N THR A 120 -4.79 -4.04 0.60
CA THR A 120 -4.31 -3.49 -0.67
C THR A 120 -2.80 -3.66 -0.86
N ASN A 121 -2.11 -4.23 0.13
CA ASN A 121 -0.65 -4.34 0.21
C ASN A 121 0.05 -3.07 -0.29
N ARG A 122 -0.27 -1.92 0.32
CA ARG A 122 0.16 -0.64 -0.25
C ARG A 122 1.66 -0.58 -0.42
N PHE A 123 2.41 -0.97 0.61
CA PHE A 123 3.86 -1.12 0.57
C PHE A 123 4.39 -2.06 1.65
N TRP A 124 5.54 -2.67 1.36
CA TRP A 124 6.41 -3.29 2.35
C TRP A 124 7.76 -2.60 2.37
N LEU A 125 8.25 -2.35 3.58
CA LEU A 125 9.55 -1.77 3.81
C LEU A 125 10.40 -2.72 4.64
N ASN A 126 11.70 -2.68 4.39
CA ASN A 126 12.66 -3.39 5.21
C ASN A 126 13.27 -2.45 6.24
N LYS A 127 13.63 -2.98 7.40
CA LYS A 127 14.41 -2.23 8.38
C LYS A 127 15.70 -1.74 7.72
N ASP A 128 16.09 -0.51 8.07
CA ASP A 128 17.26 0.19 7.56
C ASP A 128 17.20 0.59 6.07
N GLU A 129 16.10 0.29 5.37
CA GLU A 129 15.89 0.72 3.99
C GLU A 129 15.78 2.25 3.89
N GLU A 130 16.48 2.84 2.93
CA GLU A 130 16.36 4.25 2.60
C GLU A 130 15.35 4.43 1.47
N ILE A 131 14.41 5.35 1.64
CA ILE A 131 13.30 5.58 0.71
C ILE A 131 13.17 7.06 0.35
N LEU A 132 12.69 7.32 -0.86
CA LEU A 132 12.06 8.57 -1.23
C LEU A 132 10.55 8.42 -1.01
N ALA A 133 10.02 9.18 -0.05
CA ALA A 133 8.64 9.10 0.39
C ALA A 133 7.85 10.35 -0.01
N PHE A 134 6.71 10.12 -0.66
CA PHE A 134 5.65 11.11 -0.90
C PHE A 134 4.53 10.82 0.11
N VAL A 135 4.48 11.61 1.18
CA VAL A 135 3.63 11.37 2.35
C VAL A 135 2.35 12.17 2.23
N SER A 136 1.21 11.53 2.46
CA SER A 136 -0.09 12.20 2.52
C SER A 136 -0.94 11.63 3.65
N GLY A 137 -1.96 12.39 4.07
CA GLY A 137 -2.94 11.93 5.05
C GLY A 137 -4.10 11.24 4.36
N GLU A 138 -4.51 10.09 4.88
CA GLU A 138 -5.64 9.30 4.40
C GLU A 138 -6.52 8.83 5.56
N VAL A 139 -7.75 8.43 5.24
CA VAL A 139 -8.69 7.84 6.20
C VAL A 139 -8.84 6.37 5.84
N PHE A 140 -8.44 5.49 6.75
CA PHE A 140 -8.61 4.05 6.66
C PHE A 140 -9.87 3.64 7.43
N GLU A 141 -10.36 2.44 7.13
CA GLU A 141 -11.48 1.86 7.86
C GLU A 141 -11.16 1.74 9.37
N ALA A 142 -12.21 1.72 10.18
CA ALA A 142 -12.05 1.45 11.61
C ALA A 142 -11.42 0.06 11.79
N PRO A 143 -10.52 -0.13 12.77
CA PRO A 143 -10.17 0.79 13.86
C PRO A 143 -8.99 1.74 13.57
N ILE A 144 -8.42 1.73 12.37
CA ILE A 144 -7.18 2.47 12.06
C ILE A 144 -7.42 3.98 11.94
N GLY A 145 -8.49 4.37 11.26
CA GLY A 145 -8.89 5.76 11.10
C GLY A 145 -7.90 6.62 10.31
N LYS A 146 -7.79 7.91 10.67
CA LYS A 146 -6.95 8.86 9.94
C LYS A 146 -5.47 8.64 10.23
N GLN A 147 -4.68 8.35 9.20
CA GLN A 147 -3.24 8.12 9.31
C GLN A 147 -2.48 8.83 8.18
N ARG A 148 -1.15 8.93 8.33
CA ARG A 148 -0.27 9.24 7.19
C ARG A 148 0.08 7.95 6.47
N THR A 149 0.25 8.01 5.16
CA THR A 149 0.63 6.88 4.32
C THR A 149 1.55 7.33 3.19
N LEU A 150 2.06 6.36 2.43
CA LEU A 150 2.90 6.57 1.27
C LEU A 150 2.09 6.31 0.01
N ASP A 151 2.24 7.15 -1.01
CA ASP A 151 1.66 6.85 -2.32
C ASP A 151 2.55 5.91 -3.11
N THR A 152 2.10 4.68 -3.29
CA THR A 152 2.88 3.59 -3.90
C THR A 152 2.50 3.27 -5.32
N CYS A 153 1.39 3.85 -5.80
CA CYS A 153 1.06 3.90 -7.22
C CYS A 153 1.92 4.92 -7.97
N GLY A 154 2.51 5.86 -7.23
CA GLY A 154 3.24 7.00 -7.74
C GLY A 154 4.76 6.89 -7.78
N ASN A 155 5.41 7.91 -7.23
CA ASN A 155 6.86 8.11 -7.29
C ASN A 155 7.60 7.67 -6.03
N PHE A 156 6.93 7.04 -5.06
CA PHE A 156 7.61 6.34 -3.97
C PHE A 156 8.61 5.31 -4.51
N ARG A 157 9.87 5.35 -4.03
CA ARG A 157 10.92 4.39 -4.44
C ARG A 157 11.96 4.19 -3.34
N PRO A 158 12.48 2.96 -3.16
CA PRO A 158 13.68 2.74 -2.36
C PRO A 158 14.94 3.26 -3.10
N PHE A 159 15.96 3.61 -2.34
CA PHE A 159 17.29 3.86 -2.88
C PHE A 159 18.02 2.54 -3.18
N PRO A 160 18.83 2.47 -4.26
CA PRO A 160 19.24 3.58 -5.12
C PRO A 160 18.27 3.92 -6.28
N LYS A 161 17.16 3.19 -6.46
CA LYS A 161 16.23 3.40 -7.59
C LYS A 161 15.64 4.82 -7.64
N ALA A 162 15.46 5.45 -6.48
CA ALA A 162 15.01 6.84 -6.37
C ALA A 162 15.94 7.85 -7.08
N ASN A 163 17.22 7.54 -7.29
CA ASN A 163 18.18 8.42 -7.98
C ASN A 163 17.69 8.87 -9.36
N GLY A 164 16.95 8.01 -10.08
CA GLY A 164 16.44 8.30 -11.42
C GLY A 164 15.41 9.44 -11.48
N ILE A 165 14.80 9.82 -10.36
CA ILE A 165 13.77 10.88 -10.31
C ILE A 165 14.19 12.08 -9.45
N MET A 166 15.38 12.04 -8.83
CA MET A 166 15.83 13.10 -7.92
C MET A 166 15.94 14.47 -8.57
N ALA A 167 16.36 14.53 -9.84
CA ALA A 167 16.42 15.79 -10.58
C ALA A 167 15.03 16.44 -10.70
N ALA A 168 13.99 15.64 -10.97
CA ALA A 168 12.61 16.11 -11.05
C ALA A 168 12.07 16.54 -9.68
N VAL A 169 12.41 15.82 -8.61
CA VAL A 169 12.03 16.17 -7.22
C VAL A 169 12.67 17.50 -6.82
N ILE A 170 13.97 17.68 -7.09
CA ILE A 170 14.69 18.92 -6.78
C ILE A 170 14.12 20.08 -7.59
N LYS A 171 13.79 19.86 -8.86
CA LYS A 171 13.11 20.87 -9.68
C LYS A 171 11.76 21.26 -9.08
N ALA A 172 10.91 20.27 -8.75
CA ALA A 172 9.61 20.52 -8.14
C ALA A 172 9.71 21.28 -6.80
N ALA A 173 10.73 20.99 -6.00
CA ALA A 173 10.99 21.69 -4.74
C ALA A 173 11.41 23.15 -4.93
N ARG A 174 12.09 23.48 -6.03
CA ARG A 174 12.47 24.86 -6.37
C ARG A 174 11.27 25.67 -6.87
N ASP A 175 10.44 25.05 -7.71
CA ASP A 175 9.28 25.70 -8.34
C ASP A 175 8.15 26.03 -7.35
N GLN A 176 8.24 25.61 -6.08
CA GLN A 176 7.27 25.91 -5.01
C GLN A 176 7.70 27.04 -4.06
N LYS A 177 8.90 27.59 -4.24
CA LYS A 177 9.40 28.72 -3.45
C LYS A 177 9.14 30.03 -4.19
#